data_AF-A0A453AMP1-F1
#
_entry.id   AF-A0A453AMP1-F1
#
_cell.length_a   1.000
_cell.length_b   1.000
_cell.length_c   1.000
_cell.angle_alpha   90.00
_cell.angle_beta   90.00
_cell.angle_gamma   90.00
#
_symmetry.space_group_name_H-M   'P 1'
#
loop_
_entity.id
_entity.type
_entity.pdbx_description
1 polymer ?
#
loop_
_entity_poly.entity_id
_entity_poly.type
_entity_poly.pdbx_seq_one_letter_code
_entity_poly.pdbx_strand_id
1 'polypeptide(L)'
;AGSVQMSTMAVPRAHAGHRLRCVLAVVCALCWASSSVRFVAGQAGQLSVDASPQTARKMPDKMFGIFFEEINHAGAGGLWAELVSNRGFEAGGPNTPSNIEPWFIIGNESSIIVGTDRTSCFERNPVALRMEVLCGSKGTNVCPSGGVGVYNPGYWGMNIERRKGYKVSLHIRSSDAVSLTISLTSSDGLHKLASRTITGGKKQFTNWTKIQFRLYSSQNNTNSRLQITTTKTGVVWLDQVSVMPSDTYMGHGFRKDLASMLANLKPQFLKFPGGNYAMGQYLRNAFHWGETVGPWEERPGHVNDAWGYWTDDGLGFFEFLQVNGTQTHSLTLKH
;
A
#
# COMPACT_ATOMS: atom_id res chain seq x y z
N ALA A 1 40.82 -70.46 14.50
CA ALA A 1 41.81 -71.06 13.59
C ALA A 1 42.99 -70.11 13.49
N GLY A 2 44.23 -70.60 13.71
CA GLY A 2 45.46 -69.82 13.52
C GLY A 2 46.25 -69.52 14.79
N SER A 3 46.86 -70.55 15.37
CA SER A 3 47.97 -70.49 16.31
C SER A 3 49.24 -69.93 15.64
N VAL A 4 49.97 -69.03 16.30
CA VAL A 4 51.44 -68.98 16.18
C VAL A 4 52.02 -68.58 17.53
N GLN A 5 52.72 -69.54 18.14
CA GLN A 5 53.59 -69.36 19.29
C GLN A 5 55.01 -69.39 18.74
N MET A 6 55.79 -68.33 18.96
CA MET A 6 57.21 -68.29 18.62
C MET A 6 57.99 -67.80 19.84
N SER A 7 58.65 -68.76 20.49
CA SER A 7 59.65 -68.51 21.52
C SER A 7 60.94 -68.05 20.84
N THR A 8 61.62 -67.03 21.38
CA THR A 8 63.09 -67.06 21.48
C THR A 8 63.65 -65.99 22.43
N MET A 9 64.54 -66.48 23.28
CA MET A 9 65.79 -65.88 23.77
C MET A 9 65.77 -64.59 24.60
N ALA A 10 66.19 -64.77 25.85
CA ALA A 10 66.71 -63.72 26.70
C ALA A 10 68.03 -63.15 26.15
N VAL A 11 68.16 -61.82 26.16
CA VAL A 11 69.42 -61.07 26.04
C VAL A 11 69.43 -59.98 27.14
N PRO A 12 70.58 -59.67 27.76
CA PRO A 12 70.64 -59.04 29.08
C PRO A 12 70.29 -57.55 29.10
N ARG A 13 69.93 -57.07 30.30
CA ARG A 13 69.83 -55.65 30.67
C ARG A 13 71.07 -54.88 30.23
N ALA A 14 70.90 -53.94 29.30
CA ALA A 14 71.75 -52.76 29.20
C ALA A 14 71.07 -51.59 29.95
N HIS A 15 71.76 -51.09 30.96
CA HIS A 15 71.38 -49.93 31.77
C HIS A 15 71.35 -48.65 30.93
N ALA A 16 70.27 -48.41 30.18
CA ALA A 16 70.01 -47.14 29.49
C ALA A 16 68.80 -46.37 30.08
N GLY A 17 68.29 -46.79 31.25
CA GLY A 17 67.04 -46.27 31.82
C GLY A 17 67.17 -44.98 32.64
N HIS A 18 68.34 -44.66 33.21
CA HIS A 18 68.46 -43.52 34.13
C HIS A 18 68.78 -42.20 33.42
N ARG A 19 69.67 -42.20 32.41
CA ARG A 19 69.99 -40.97 31.67
C ARG A 19 68.84 -40.50 30.79
N LEU A 20 68.09 -41.42 30.16
CA LEU A 20 66.94 -41.07 29.33
C LEU A 20 65.76 -40.52 30.15
N ARG A 21 65.54 -41.03 31.38
CA ARG A 21 64.52 -40.52 32.30
C ARG A 21 64.87 -39.14 32.87
N CYS A 22 66.14 -38.87 33.19
CA CYS A 22 66.57 -37.55 33.63
C CYS A 22 66.54 -36.52 32.50
N VAL A 23 66.91 -36.91 31.26
CA VAL A 23 66.81 -36.02 30.09
C VAL A 23 65.35 -35.73 29.74
N LEU A 24 64.44 -36.71 29.79
CA LEU A 24 63.01 -36.45 29.60
C LEU A 24 62.42 -35.56 30.70
N ALA A 25 62.84 -35.73 31.97
CA ALA A 25 62.36 -34.90 33.07
C ALA A 25 62.85 -33.45 32.95
N VAL A 26 64.11 -33.24 32.53
CA VAL A 26 64.67 -31.91 32.30
C VAL A 26 64.06 -31.24 31.06
N VAL A 27 63.81 -32.00 29.98
CA VAL A 27 63.13 -31.48 28.78
C VAL A 27 61.66 -31.15 29.08
N CYS A 28 60.94 -31.97 29.83
CA CYS A 28 59.56 -31.66 30.26
C CYS A 28 59.51 -30.44 31.21
N ALA A 29 60.47 -30.27 32.11
CA ALA A 29 60.57 -29.10 32.98
C ALA A 29 60.94 -27.81 32.21
N LEU A 30 61.82 -27.91 31.20
CA LEU A 30 62.15 -26.80 30.31
C LEU A 30 60.97 -26.43 29.38
N CYS A 31 60.18 -27.42 28.92
CA CYS A 31 58.95 -27.19 28.16
C CYS A 31 57.84 -26.57 29.03
N TRP A 32 57.75 -26.90 30.32
CA TRP A 32 56.83 -26.25 31.26
C TRP A 32 57.25 -24.81 31.60
N ALA A 33 58.56 -24.53 31.71
CA ALA A 33 59.06 -23.17 31.95
C ALA A 33 58.90 -22.24 30.72
N SER A 34 58.93 -22.79 29.51
CA SER A 34 58.74 -22.04 28.26
C SER A 34 57.29 -21.92 27.81
N SER A 35 56.36 -22.64 28.45
CA SER A 35 54.91 -22.54 28.23
C SER A 35 54.23 -21.63 29.27
N SER A 36 54.90 -20.55 29.67
CA SER A 36 54.19 -19.44 30.30
C SER A 36 53.33 -18.79 29.23
N VAL A 37 52.09 -19.28 29.09
CA VAL A 37 51.02 -18.55 28.45
C VAL A 37 50.95 -17.21 29.17
N ARG A 38 51.59 -16.20 28.58
CA ARG A 38 51.37 -14.82 28.97
C ARG A 38 49.90 -14.57 28.64
N PHE A 39 49.04 -14.68 29.65
CA PHE A 39 47.80 -13.95 29.62
C PHE A 39 48.21 -12.48 29.47
N VAL A 40 48.14 -11.98 28.23
CA VAL A 40 48.01 -10.55 28.02
C VAL A 40 46.71 -10.21 28.74
N ALA A 41 46.81 -9.70 29.97
CA ALA A 41 45.69 -9.05 30.60
C ALA A 41 45.19 -8.04 29.57
N GLY A 42 43.96 -8.24 29.08
CA GLY A 42 43.39 -7.38 28.06
C GLY A 42 43.60 -5.94 28.51
N GLN A 43 44.25 -5.11 27.67
CA GLN A 43 44.50 -3.72 28.01
C GLN A 43 43.17 -3.11 28.44
N ALA A 44 43.05 -2.78 29.73
CA ALA A 44 41.90 -2.06 30.22
C ALA A 44 41.98 -0.65 29.61
N GLY A 45 41.30 -0.46 28.49
CA GLY A 45 41.16 0.85 27.88
C GLY A 45 40.31 1.73 28.77
N GLN A 46 40.85 2.87 29.21
CA GLN A 46 40.08 3.87 29.92
C GLN A 46 39.46 4.83 28.90
N LEU A 47 38.13 4.76 28.73
CA LEU A 47 37.37 5.77 27.99
C LEU A 47 36.98 6.89 28.96
N SER A 48 37.61 8.05 28.83
CA SER A 48 37.16 9.26 29.52
C SER A 48 36.16 9.99 28.64
N VAL A 49 34.96 10.27 29.17
CA VAL A 49 33.91 11.02 28.49
C VAL A 49 33.73 12.34 29.22
N ASP A 50 34.07 13.44 28.55
CA ASP A 50 33.77 14.79 29.05
C ASP A 50 32.36 15.20 28.63
N ALA A 51 31.42 15.11 29.58
CA ALA A 51 30.02 15.50 29.42
C ALA A 51 29.74 16.92 29.95
N SER A 52 30.75 17.76 30.10
CA SER A 52 30.58 19.14 30.56
C SER A 52 29.82 19.99 29.53
N PRO A 53 29.00 20.97 29.96
CA PRO A 53 28.25 21.84 29.04
C PRO A 53 29.14 22.59 28.03
N GLN A 54 30.42 22.80 28.36
CA GLN A 54 31.39 23.51 27.52
C GLN A 54 31.82 22.70 26.29
N THR A 55 31.71 21.36 26.34
CA THR A 55 31.95 20.47 25.20
C THR A 55 30.66 20.13 24.44
N ALA A 56 29.50 20.56 24.95
CA ALA A 56 28.21 20.29 24.34
C ALA A 56 28.07 20.98 22.97
N ARG A 57 27.58 20.24 21.97
CA ARG A 57 27.25 20.77 20.64
C ARG A 57 25.75 20.96 20.52
N LYS A 58 25.33 22.05 19.88
CA LYS A 58 23.91 22.25 19.54
C LYS A 58 23.45 21.10 18.63
N MET A 59 22.38 20.44 19.03
CA MET A 59 21.73 19.42 18.21
C MET A 59 21.15 20.09 16.95
N PRO A 60 21.36 19.55 15.74
CA PRO A 60 20.82 20.13 14.52
C PRO A 60 19.30 20.24 14.59
N ASP A 61 18.74 21.39 14.23
CA ASP A 61 17.28 21.60 14.25
C ASP A 61 16.57 20.62 13.31
N LYS A 62 17.26 20.08 12.29
CA LYS A 62 16.74 19.08 11.34
C LYS A 62 17.09 17.64 11.69
N MET A 63 17.40 17.34 12.96
CA MET A 63 17.81 16.00 13.37
C MET A 63 16.66 14.98 13.27
N PHE A 64 15.42 15.39 13.52
CA PHE A 64 14.26 14.49 13.54
C PHE A 64 13.24 14.83 12.46
N GLY A 65 12.86 13.84 11.66
CA GLY A 65 11.88 13.98 10.59
C GLY A 65 11.22 12.65 10.27
N ILE A 66 10.38 12.66 9.22
CA ILE A 66 9.65 11.48 8.75
C ILE A 66 10.26 11.02 7.43
N PHE A 67 10.36 9.71 7.28
CA PHE A 67 10.56 9.06 6.00
C PHE A 67 9.24 8.44 5.55
N PHE A 68 8.83 8.74 4.32
CA PHE A 68 7.63 8.19 3.71
C PHE A 68 7.98 7.47 2.41
N GLU A 69 7.43 6.28 2.28
CA GLU A 69 7.45 5.41 1.12
C GLU A 69 6.03 4.81 0.98
N GLU A 70 5.56 4.60 -0.25
CA GLU A 70 4.33 3.85 -0.50
C GLU A 70 4.63 2.35 -0.29
N ILE A 71 4.56 1.94 0.98
CA ILE A 71 4.75 0.57 1.46
C ILE A 71 3.58 0.22 2.40
N ASN A 72 3.11 -1.02 2.38
CA ASN A 72 2.02 -1.49 3.25
C ASN A 72 0.73 -0.63 3.14
N HIS A 73 0.43 -0.09 1.96
CA HIS A 73 -0.68 0.85 1.77
C HIS A 73 -0.55 2.12 2.64
N ALA A 74 0.67 2.61 2.88
CA ALA A 74 0.92 3.80 3.69
C ALA A 74 0.35 5.08 3.07
N GLY A 75 0.25 5.17 1.74
CA GLY A 75 -0.42 6.28 1.06
C GLY A 75 -1.82 5.88 0.64
N ALA A 76 -1.93 5.14 -0.46
CA ALA A 76 -3.18 4.56 -0.96
C ALA A 76 -3.74 3.51 0.02
N GLY A 77 -4.82 3.86 0.74
CA GLY A 77 -5.39 3.06 1.83
C GLY A 77 -4.95 3.48 3.23
N GLY A 78 -3.93 4.34 3.32
CA GLY A 78 -3.37 4.89 4.54
C GLY A 78 -3.58 6.38 4.61
N LEU A 79 -2.50 7.14 4.40
CA LEU A 79 -2.43 8.58 4.56
C LEU A 79 -3.32 9.35 3.57
N TRP A 80 -3.58 8.80 2.38
CA TRP A 80 -4.52 9.34 1.41
C TRP A 80 -5.96 8.93 1.74
N ALA A 81 -6.91 9.85 1.71
CA ALA A 81 -8.28 9.60 2.19
C ALA A 81 -9.22 8.94 1.17
N GLU A 82 -8.74 8.59 -0.03
CA GLU A 82 -9.51 7.80 -0.99
C GLU A 82 -9.91 6.47 -0.35
N LEU A 83 -11.20 6.14 -0.42
CA LEU A 83 -11.73 4.89 0.11
C LEU A 83 -11.78 3.80 -0.96
N VAL A 84 -11.88 4.16 -2.24
CA VAL A 84 -11.98 3.21 -3.35
C VAL A 84 -10.59 2.78 -3.82
N SER A 85 -10.34 1.47 -3.82
CA SER A 85 -9.11 0.90 -4.39
C SER A 85 -9.34 0.54 -5.86
N ASN A 86 -8.31 0.72 -6.71
CA ASN A 86 -8.41 0.50 -8.16
C ASN A 86 -9.58 1.29 -8.78
N ARG A 87 -9.59 2.61 -8.55
CA ARG A 87 -10.72 3.49 -8.91
C ARG A 87 -10.87 3.74 -10.41
N GLY A 88 -9.79 3.63 -11.17
CA GLY A 88 -9.74 3.79 -12.63
C GLY A 88 -9.65 2.48 -13.40
N PHE A 89 -9.68 1.32 -12.72
CA PHE A 89 -9.60 0.00 -13.36
C PHE A 89 -8.29 -0.30 -14.11
N GLU A 90 -7.22 0.46 -13.83
CA GLU A 90 -5.92 0.35 -14.47
C GLU A 90 -4.98 -0.67 -13.81
N ALA A 91 -5.40 -1.34 -12.72
CA ALA A 91 -4.53 -2.24 -11.97
C ALA A 91 -3.98 -3.45 -12.77
N GLY A 92 -4.62 -3.84 -13.87
CA GLY A 92 -4.10 -4.86 -14.80
C GLY A 92 -3.19 -4.31 -15.90
N GLY A 93 -2.84 -3.02 -15.85
CA GLY A 93 -2.25 -2.27 -16.94
C GLY A 93 -3.28 -1.92 -18.04
N PRO A 94 -2.83 -1.30 -19.15
CA PRO A 94 -3.72 -0.82 -20.22
C PRO A 94 -4.29 -1.95 -21.11
N ASN A 95 -4.09 -3.21 -20.72
CA ASN A 95 -4.58 -4.38 -21.45
C ASN A 95 -6.06 -4.62 -21.13
N THR A 96 -6.81 -5.21 -22.07
CA THR A 96 -8.21 -5.56 -21.86
C THR A 96 -8.46 -7.05 -22.10
N PRO A 97 -9.15 -7.75 -21.18
CA PRO A 97 -9.69 -7.23 -19.92
C PRO A 97 -8.56 -6.89 -18.92
N SER A 98 -8.66 -5.71 -18.29
CA SER A 98 -7.83 -5.29 -17.16
C SER A 98 -8.30 -5.97 -15.88
N ASN A 99 -7.41 -6.05 -14.89
CA ASN A 99 -7.74 -6.52 -13.56
C ASN A 99 -8.64 -5.48 -12.84
N ILE A 100 -9.84 -5.92 -12.48
CA ILE A 100 -10.78 -5.11 -11.70
C ILE A 100 -10.64 -5.32 -10.20
N GLU A 101 -9.77 -6.19 -9.70
CA GLU A 101 -9.59 -6.36 -8.25
C GLU A 101 -9.27 -5.01 -7.56
N PRO A 102 -9.85 -4.71 -6.39
CA PRO A 102 -10.69 -5.58 -5.56
C PRO A 102 -12.20 -5.42 -5.82
N TRP A 103 -12.62 -4.99 -7.01
CA TRP A 103 -14.04 -4.94 -7.37
C TRP A 103 -14.62 -6.35 -7.56
N PHE A 104 -15.84 -6.55 -7.06
CA PHE A 104 -16.56 -7.81 -7.15
C PHE A 104 -17.94 -7.59 -7.77
N ILE A 105 -18.46 -8.63 -8.41
CA ILE A 105 -19.76 -8.61 -9.08
C ILE A 105 -20.89 -8.87 -8.06
N ILE A 106 -21.98 -8.10 -8.16
CA ILE A 106 -23.26 -8.35 -7.50
C ILE A 106 -24.21 -8.92 -8.54
N GLY A 107 -24.57 -10.19 -8.41
CA GLY A 107 -25.36 -10.93 -9.39
C GLY A 107 -24.59 -12.11 -9.95
N ASN A 108 -25.15 -12.76 -10.95
CA ASN A 108 -24.53 -13.87 -11.69
C ASN A 108 -24.63 -13.63 -13.20
N GLU A 109 -24.01 -14.50 -14.00
CA GLU A 109 -23.94 -14.40 -15.46
C GLU A 109 -25.30 -14.36 -16.17
N SER A 110 -26.37 -14.88 -15.55
CA SER A 110 -27.73 -14.77 -16.10
C SER A 110 -28.32 -13.36 -15.98
N SER A 111 -27.74 -12.52 -15.11
CA SER A 111 -28.28 -11.21 -14.72
C SER A 111 -27.37 -10.04 -15.09
N ILE A 112 -26.05 -10.26 -15.12
CA ILE A 112 -25.06 -9.24 -15.45
C ILE A 112 -23.78 -9.88 -15.99
N ILE A 113 -23.19 -9.24 -17.00
CA ILE A 113 -21.84 -9.50 -17.49
C ILE A 113 -20.98 -8.27 -17.19
N VAL A 114 -19.85 -8.46 -16.52
CA VAL A 114 -18.91 -7.39 -16.17
C VAL A 114 -17.58 -7.66 -16.87
N GLY A 115 -17.02 -6.62 -17.49
CA GLY A 115 -15.70 -6.65 -18.09
C GLY A 115 -15.09 -5.26 -18.17
N THR A 116 -14.00 -5.12 -18.90
CA THR A 116 -13.33 -3.84 -19.14
C THR A 116 -13.00 -3.67 -20.62
N ASP A 117 -13.03 -2.44 -21.09
CA ASP A 117 -12.62 -2.08 -22.46
C ASP A 117 -11.86 -0.74 -22.46
N ARG A 118 -11.25 -0.38 -23.60
CA ARG A 118 -10.42 0.83 -23.75
C ARG A 118 -11.24 2.05 -24.20
N THR A 119 -12.37 2.29 -23.56
CA THR A 119 -13.31 3.33 -24.01
C THR A 119 -13.43 4.53 -23.07
N SER A 120 -12.59 4.63 -22.05
CA SER A 120 -12.53 5.78 -21.15
C SER A 120 -12.41 7.11 -21.91
N CYS A 121 -12.89 8.20 -21.30
CA CYS A 121 -12.62 9.56 -21.76
C CYS A 121 -11.21 10.07 -21.44
N PHE A 122 -10.41 9.34 -20.67
CA PHE A 122 -9.08 9.74 -20.27
C PHE A 122 -8.02 9.04 -21.13
N GLU A 123 -7.23 9.81 -21.89
CA GLU A 123 -6.24 9.24 -22.81
C GLU A 123 -5.15 8.43 -22.08
N ARG A 124 -4.75 8.89 -20.88
CA ARG A 124 -3.73 8.25 -20.04
C ARG A 124 -4.27 7.14 -19.15
N ASN A 125 -5.59 7.03 -19.03
CA ASN A 125 -6.30 6.02 -18.26
C ASN A 125 -7.40 5.43 -19.17
N PRO A 126 -7.02 4.65 -20.20
CA PRO A 126 -7.95 4.27 -21.25
C PRO A 126 -9.00 3.23 -20.81
N VAL A 127 -8.81 2.55 -19.68
CA VAL A 127 -9.66 1.45 -19.25
C VAL A 127 -10.94 1.95 -18.59
N ALA A 128 -12.07 1.37 -18.97
CA ALA A 128 -13.36 1.59 -18.34
C ALA A 128 -14.01 0.26 -17.97
N LEU A 129 -14.72 0.24 -16.84
CA LEU A 129 -15.54 -0.89 -16.45
C LEU A 129 -16.84 -0.89 -17.26
N ARG A 130 -17.14 -1.99 -17.96
CA ARG A 130 -18.37 -2.20 -18.70
C ARG A 130 -19.28 -3.17 -17.95
N MET A 131 -20.48 -2.72 -17.61
CA MET A 131 -21.57 -3.51 -17.06
C MET A 131 -22.66 -3.71 -18.11
N GLU A 132 -22.91 -4.96 -18.50
CA GLU A 132 -24.04 -5.34 -19.34
C GLU A 132 -25.09 -6.06 -18.49
N VAL A 133 -26.18 -5.35 -18.22
CA VAL A 133 -27.24 -5.80 -17.32
C VAL A 133 -28.32 -6.49 -18.15
N LEU A 134 -28.52 -7.78 -17.88
CA LEU A 134 -29.40 -8.67 -18.63
C LEU A 134 -30.77 -8.83 -17.98
N CYS A 135 -30.87 -8.54 -16.68
CA CYS A 135 -32.14 -8.56 -15.95
C CYS A 135 -32.84 -7.19 -15.98
N GLY A 136 -34.15 -7.18 -15.78
CA GLY A 136 -34.97 -5.96 -15.70
C GLY A 136 -35.84 -5.92 -14.45
N SER A 137 -36.61 -4.86 -14.29
CA SER A 137 -37.56 -4.72 -13.17
C SER A 137 -38.87 -5.50 -13.41
N LYS A 138 -39.10 -5.95 -14.65
CA LYS A 138 -40.27 -6.71 -15.11
C LYS A 138 -39.82 -7.66 -16.23
N GLY A 139 -40.62 -8.67 -16.54
CA GLY A 139 -40.36 -9.62 -17.63
C GLY A 139 -39.92 -10.98 -17.11
N THR A 140 -39.30 -11.77 -17.98
CA THR A 140 -38.89 -13.16 -17.70
C THR A 140 -37.58 -13.26 -16.90
N ASN A 141 -36.67 -12.29 -17.05
CA ASN A 141 -35.42 -12.19 -16.29
C ASN A 141 -35.48 -11.00 -15.34
N VAL A 142 -35.98 -11.23 -14.12
CA VAL A 142 -36.19 -10.17 -13.12
C VAL A 142 -34.96 -10.03 -12.24
N CYS A 143 -34.49 -8.80 -12.02
CA CYS A 143 -33.36 -8.56 -11.14
C CYS A 143 -33.69 -8.92 -9.68
N PRO A 144 -32.73 -9.46 -8.92
CA PRO A 144 -32.89 -9.69 -7.49
C PRO A 144 -33.17 -8.39 -6.72
N SER A 145 -33.71 -8.53 -5.51
CA SER A 145 -33.89 -7.41 -4.60
C SER A 145 -32.55 -6.71 -4.34
N GLY A 146 -32.50 -5.39 -4.50
CA GLY A 146 -31.26 -4.60 -4.42
C GLY A 146 -30.54 -4.40 -5.76
N GLY A 147 -30.93 -5.12 -6.81
CA GLY A 147 -30.36 -5.03 -8.15
C GLY A 147 -29.05 -5.80 -8.33
N VAL A 148 -28.45 -5.63 -9.50
CA VAL A 148 -27.16 -6.22 -9.89
C VAL A 148 -26.15 -5.13 -10.22
N GLY A 149 -24.86 -5.44 -10.16
CA GLY A 149 -23.81 -4.46 -10.41
C GLY A 149 -22.46 -4.88 -9.87
N VAL A 150 -21.75 -3.94 -9.25
CA VAL A 150 -20.42 -4.18 -8.67
C VAL A 150 -20.27 -3.54 -7.30
N TYR A 151 -19.32 -4.04 -6.50
CA TYR A 151 -18.91 -3.42 -5.25
C TYR A 151 -17.40 -3.35 -5.09
N ASN A 152 -16.94 -2.36 -4.33
CA ASN A 152 -15.54 -2.19 -3.94
C ASN A 152 -15.44 -2.21 -2.40
N PRO A 153 -14.67 -3.11 -1.79
CA PRO A 153 -14.49 -3.15 -0.34
C PRO A 153 -13.55 -2.05 0.17
N GLY A 154 -12.92 -1.28 -0.71
CA GLY A 154 -11.87 -0.35 -0.37
C GLY A 154 -10.60 -1.08 0.05
N TYR A 155 -9.91 -0.51 1.04
CA TYR A 155 -8.69 -1.08 1.63
C TYR A 155 -9.06 -1.90 2.87
N TRP A 156 -9.50 -3.15 2.64
CA TRP A 156 -9.98 -4.09 3.67
C TRP A 156 -11.17 -3.58 4.51
N GLY A 157 -12.02 -2.75 3.91
CA GLY A 157 -13.19 -2.15 4.54
C GLY A 157 -13.12 -0.63 4.58
N MET A 158 -14.27 0.02 4.54
CA MET A 158 -14.42 1.47 4.66
C MET A 158 -14.99 1.85 6.02
N ASN A 159 -14.33 2.74 6.74
CA ASN A 159 -14.88 3.32 7.97
C ASN A 159 -15.88 4.44 7.64
N ILE A 160 -17.16 4.16 7.86
CA ILE A 160 -18.26 5.08 7.61
C ILE A 160 -18.81 5.59 8.94
N GLU A 161 -18.88 6.91 9.09
CA GLU A 161 -19.28 7.58 10.33
C GLU A 161 -20.62 8.30 10.15
N ARG A 162 -21.44 8.24 11.19
CA ARG A 162 -22.75 8.88 11.26
C ARG A 162 -22.62 10.38 11.07
N ARG A 163 -23.49 10.95 10.22
CA ARG A 163 -23.56 12.36 9.83
C ARG A 163 -22.33 12.89 9.09
N LYS A 164 -21.32 12.06 8.85
CA LYS A 164 -20.16 12.43 8.04
C LYS A 164 -20.54 12.43 6.56
N GLY A 165 -20.04 13.42 5.84
CA GLY A 165 -20.25 13.59 4.41
C GLY A 165 -19.16 12.90 3.61
N TYR A 166 -19.53 12.12 2.60
CA TYR A 166 -18.63 11.43 1.68
C TYR A 166 -18.85 11.97 0.28
N LYS A 167 -17.81 12.61 -0.29
CA LYS A 167 -17.82 13.10 -1.66
C LYS A 167 -17.63 11.91 -2.60
N VAL A 168 -18.67 11.63 -3.38
CA VAL A 168 -18.65 10.60 -4.42
C VAL A 168 -18.48 11.29 -5.76
N SER A 169 -17.55 10.81 -6.59
CA SER A 169 -17.47 11.18 -8.01
C SER A 169 -17.25 9.95 -8.88
N LEU A 170 -17.82 9.96 -10.07
CA LEU A 170 -17.65 8.93 -11.08
C LEU A 170 -17.99 9.47 -12.46
N HIS A 171 -17.41 8.87 -13.49
CA HIS A 171 -17.78 9.10 -14.89
C HIS A 171 -18.70 7.98 -15.34
N ILE A 172 -19.78 8.34 -16.04
CA ILE A 172 -20.78 7.40 -16.53
C ILE A 172 -20.98 7.64 -18.03
N ARG A 173 -21.00 6.55 -18.79
CA ARG A 173 -21.53 6.50 -20.17
C ARG A 173 -22.51 5.35 -20.27
N SER A 174 -23.53 5.45 -21.13
CA SER A 174 -24.48 4.36 -21.36
C SER A 174 -25.07 4.43 -22.76
N SER A 175 -25.35 3.25 -23.33
CA SER A 175 -26.09 3.11 -24.57
C SER A 175 -27.61 3.30 -24.38
N ASP A 176 -28.08 3.33 -23.13
CA ASP A 176 -29.47 3.32 -22.74
C ASP A 176 -29.76 4.36 -21.66
N ALA A 177 -31.02 4.43 -21.22
CA ALA A 177 -31.37 5.28 -20.08
C ALA A 177 -30.82 4.67 -18.79
N VAL A 178 -30.21 5.50 -17.94
CA VAL A 178 -29.49 5.08 -16.74
C VAL A 178 -30.38 5.12 -15.51
N SER A 179 -30.21 4.15 -14.60
CA SER A 179 -30.77 4.13 -13.24
C SER A 179 -29.81 3.40 -12.31
N LEU A 180 -28.75 4.08 -11.86
CA LEU A 180 -27.72 3.50 -10.98
C LEU A 180 -27.94 3.95 -9.54
N THR A 181 -27.98 3.01 -8.61
CA THR A 181 -27.97 3.29 -7.17
C THR A 181 -26.56 3.11 -6.65
N ILE A 182 -25.99 4.21 -6.13
CA ILE A 182 -24.69 4.22 -5.49
C ILE A 182 -24.94 4.23 -4.00
N SER A 183 -24.36 3.27 -3.27
CA SER A 183 -24.57 3.14 -1.84
C SER A 183 -23.31 2.76 -1.08
N LEU A 184 -23.19 3.31 0.12
CA LEU A 184 -22.31 2.79 1.16
C LEU A 184 -23.11 1.79 1.99
N THR A 185 -22.60 0.59 2.16
CA THR A 185 -23.27 -0.50 2.88
C THR A 185 -22.31 -1.17 3.85
N SER A 186 -22.82 -1.97 4.79
CA SER A 186 -22.01 -2.98 5.49
C SER A 186 -21.25 -3.89 4.51
N SER A 187 -20.20 -4.53 4.99
CA SER A 187 -19.36 -5.44 4.20
C SER A 187 -20.10 -6.62 3.56
N ASP A 188 -21.16 -7.13 4.20
CA ASP A 188 -22.06 -8.14 3.63
C ASP A 188 -23.04 -7.57 2.57
N GLY A 189 -23.20 -6.25 2.55
CA GLY A 189 -24.10 -5.53 1.67
C GLY A 189 -25.56 -5.48 2.10
N LEU A 190 -25.91 -6.07 3.24
CA LEU A 190 -27.31 -6.17 3.70
C LEU A 190 -27.80 -4.85 4.31
N HIS A 191 -26.91 -4.10 4.96
CA HIS A 191 -27.27 -2.88 5.65
C HIS A 191 -26.81 -1.64 4.91
N LYS A 192 -27.76 -0.82 4.49
CA LYS A 192 -27.51 0.40 3.70
C LYS A 192 -27.31 1.60 4.62
N LEU A 193 -26.12 2.20 4.57
CA LEU A 193 -25.71 3.31 5.43
C LEU A 193 -26.06 4.67 4.82
N ALA A 194 -25.81 4.80 3.51
CA ALA A 194 -26.15 5.96 2.69
C ALA A 194 -26.35 5.51 1.24
N SER A 195 -27.24 6.18 0.49
CA SER A 195 -27.39 5.91 -0.93
C SER A 195 -27.93 7.10 -1.71
N ARG A 196 -27.64 7.11 -3.01
CA ARG A 196 -28.28 8.00 -3.98
C ARG A 196 -28.48 7.26 -5.29
N THR A 197 -29.64 7.44 -5.91
CA THR A 197 -29.92 6.94 -7.25
C THR A 197 -29.71 8.06 -8.28
N ILE A 198 -28.91 7.77 -9.30
CA ILE A 198 -28.71 8.60 -10.48
C ILE A 198 -29.64 8.06 -11.56
N THR A 199 -30.51 8.91 -12.09
CA THR A 199 -31.38 8.58 -13.22
C THR A 199 -31.16 9.58 -14.35
N GLY A 200 -31.34 9.13 -15.58
CA GLY A 200 -31.36 10.02 -16.74
C GLY A 200 -31.65 9.30 -18.03
N GLY A 201 -32.05 10.07 -19.04
CA GLY A 201 -32.38 9.55 -20.36
C GLY A 201 -31.13 9.15 -21.16
N LYS A 202 -31.32 8.34 -22.19
CA LYS A 202 -30.24 7.86 -23.09
C LYS A 202 -29.34 9.00 -23.61
N LYS A 203 -29.94 10.10 -24.07
CA LYS A 203 -29.21 11.26 -24.61
C LYS A 203 -28.25 11.91 -23.61
N GLN A 204 -28.57 11.86 -22.32
CA GLN A 204 -27.75 12.48 -21.26
C GLN A 204 -26.43 11.74 -21.03
N PHE A 205 -26.44 10.42 -21.19
CA PHE A 205 -25.29 9.56 -20.90
C PHE A 205 -24.68 8.94 -22.17
N THR A 206 -25.06 9.41 -23.36
CA THR A 206 -24.47 8.94 -24.62
C THR A 206 -22.97 9.22 -24.66
N ASN A 207 -22.55 10.37 -24.11
CA ASN A 207 -21.15 10.72 -23.88
C ASN A 207 -20.80 10.56 -22.39
N TRP A 208 -19.51 10.40 -22.10
CA TRP A 208 -18.99 10.38 -20.75
C TRP A 208 -19.41 11.62 -19.96
N THR A 209 -20.05 11.40 -18.82
CA THR A 209 -20.57 12.46 -17.96
C THR A 209 -20.06 12.27 -16.54
N LYS A 210 -19.34 13.28 -16.03
CA LYS A 210 -18.92 13.33 -14.63
C LYS A 210 -20.12 13.61 -13.73
N ILE A 211 -20.36 12.73 -12.76
CA ILE A 211 -21.35 12.94 -11.71
C ILE A 211 -20.62 13.10 -10.39
N GLN A 212 -21.04 14.09 -9.59
CA GLN A 212 -20.50 14.34 -8.27
C GLN A 212 -21.62 14.68 -7.28
N PHE A 213 -21.56 14.07 -6.10
CA PHE A 213 -22.50 14.35 -5.01
C PHE A 213 -21.92 14.01 -3.66
N ARG A 214 -22.67 14.29 -2.60
CA ARG A 214 -22.35 13.86 -1.24
C ARG A 214 -23.35 12.82 -0.75
N LEU A 215 -22.83 11.80 -0.08
CA LEU A 215 -23.60 10.87 0.73
C LEU A 215 -23.40 11.23 2.20
N TYR A 216 -24.47 11.13 2.99
CA TYR A 216 -24.42 11.32 4.44
C TYR A 216 -24.90 10.02 5.08
N SER A 217 -24.03 9.40 5.88
CA SER A 217 -24.42 8.17 6.58
C SER A 217 -25.32 8.48 7.77
N SER A 218 -26.35 7.67 7.96
CA SER A 218 -27.20 7.73 9.15
C SER A 218 -26.58 7.00 10.36
N GLN A 219 -25.52 6.20 10.15
CA GLN A 219 -24.96 5.29 11.15
C GLN A 219 -23.43 5.18 11.07
N ASN A 220 -22.82 4.60 12.11
CA ASN A 220 -21.41 4.21 12.12
C ASN A 220 -21.28 2.77 11.64
N ASN A 221 -20.27 2.47 10.83
CA ASN A 221 -19.85 1.13 10.50
C ASN A 221 -18.36 1.13 10.12
N THR A 222 -17.56 0.40 10.86
CA THR A 222 -16.10 0.33 10.69
C THR A 222 -15.67 -0.58 9.54
N ASN A 223 -16.59 -1.37 8.98
CA ASN A 223 -16.33 -2.31 7.89
C ASN A 223 -17.46 -2.23 6.85
N SER A 224 -17.30 -1.28 5.94
CA SER A 224 -18.27 -0.98 4.87
C SER A 224 -17.67 -1.20 3.49
N ARG A 225 -18.52 -1.17 2.47
CA ARG A 225 -18.14 -1.20 1.04
C ARG A 225 -18.95 -0.21 0.23
N LEU A 226 -18.42 0.20 -0.92
CA LEU A 226 -19.16 0.92 -1.95
C LEU A 226 -19.86 -0.08 -2.86
N GLN A 227 -21.14 0.12 -3.16
CA GLN A 227 -21.87 -0.65 -4.18
C GLN A 227 -22.44 0.29 -5.24
N ILE A 228 -22.44 -0.18 -6.48
CA ILE A 228 -23.10 0.47 -7.62
C ILE A 228 -24.00 -0.59 -8.27
N THR A 229 -25.32 -0.45 -8.09
CA THR A 229 -26.30 -1.43 -8.58
C THR A 229 -27.39 -0.80 -9.45
N THR A 230 -28.08 -1.63 -10.23
CA THR A 230 -29.21 -1.23 -11.06
C THR A 230 -30.20 -2.39 -11.21
N THR A 231 -31.46 -2.05 -11.45
CA THR A 231 -32.53 -2.99 -11.84
C THR A 231 -32.99 -2.76 -13.29
N LYS A 232 -32.22 -1.98 -14.04
CA LYS A 232 -32.51 -1.56 -15.40
C LYS A 232 -31.54 -2.23 -16.36
N THR A 233 -32.12 -2.97 -17.30
CA THR A 233 -31.43 -3.62 -18.42
C THR A 233 -30.73 -2.57 -19.29
N GLY A 234 -29.55 -2.92 -19.81
CA GLY A 234 -28.78 -2.07 -20.70
C GLY A 234 -27.29 -2.13 -20.43
N VAL A 235 -26.53 -1.35 -21.20
CA VAL A 235 -25.06 -1.28 -21.06
C VAL A 235 -24.64 0.04 -20.44
N VAL A 236 -23.83 -0.04 -19.38
CA VAL A 236 -23.30 1.10 -18.63
C VAL A 236 -21.79 0.95 -18.51
N TRP A 237 -21.07 2.04 -18.76
CA TRP A 237 -19.65 2.15 -18.48
C TRP A 237 -19.42 3.07 -17.29
N LEU A 238 -18.49 2.68 -16.43
CA LEU A 238 -18.05 3.41 -15.24
C LEU A 238 -16.56 3.65 -15.32
N ASP A 239 -16.12 4.82 -14.89
CA ASP A 239 -14.70 5.14 -14.78
C ASP A 239 -14.44 6.18 -13.67
N GLN A 240 -13.22 6.21 -13.15
CA GLN A 240 -12.69 7.13 -12.14
C GLN A 240 -13.65 7.26 -10.95
N VAL A 241 -13.97 6.13 -10.33
CA VAL A 241 -14.92 6.05 -9.21
C VAL A 241 -14.22 6.36 -7.89
N SER A 242 -14.54 7.50 -7.28
CA SER A 242 -13.92 7.97 -6.04
C SER A 242 -14.93 8.17 -4.93
N VAL A 243 -14.53 7.84 -3.70
CA VAL A 243 -15.24 8.18 -2.47
C VAL A 243 -14.25 8.72 -1.46
N MET A 244 -14.31 10.02 -1.19
CA MET A 244 -13.47 10.66 -0.17
C MET A 244 -14.32 11.23 0.97
N PRO A 245 -13.88 11.12 2.24
CA PRO A 245 -14.41 11.93 3.33
C PRO A 245 -14.40 13.42 2.98
N SER A 246 -15.42 14.16 3.39
CA SER A 246 -15.46 15.62 3.14
C SER A 246 -14.56 16.42 4.08
N ASP A 247 -14.13 15.85 5.19
CA ASP A 247 -13.34 16.46 6.26
C ASP A 247 -11.88 15.97 6.25
N THR A 248 -11.22 16.06 5.10
CA THR A 248 -9.80 15.72 4.98
C THR A 248 -8.92 16.70 5.75
N TYR A 249 -7.72 16.27 6.12
CA TYR A 249 -6.76 17.13 6.83
C TYR A 249 -6.47 18.38 6.00
N MET A 250 -6.77 19.55 6.57
CA MET A 250 -6.68 20.87 5.92
C MET A 250 -7.46 21.01 4.59
N GLY A 251 -8.33 20.06 4.25
CA GLY A 251 -9.00 20.02 2.94
C GLY A 251 -8.13 19.52 1.79
N HIS A 252 -6.93 18.98 2.07
CA HIS A 252 -5.93 18.59 1.06
C HIS A 252 -5.98 17.09 0.68
N GLY A 253 -7.08 16.38 0.97
CA GLY A 253 -7.25 14.99 0.54
C GLY A 253 -6.65 13.92 1.48
N PHE A 254 -5.94 14.35 2.52
CA PHE A 254 -5.32 13.47 3.52
C PHE A 254 -6.29 12.95 4.58
N ARG A 255 -6.06 11.72 5.04
CA ARG A 255 -6.81 11.11 6.13
C ARG A 255 -6.53 11.85 7.44
N LYS A 256 -7.60 12.38 8.04
CA LYS A 256 -7.50 13.37 9.13
C LYS A 256 -6.80 12.84 10.37
N ASP A 257 -7.11 11.61 10.74
CA ASP A 257 -6.51 10.90 11.88
C ASP A 257 -5.00 10.73 11.71
N LEU A 258 -4.57 10.12 10.60
CA LEU A 258 -3.17 9.81 10.34
C LEU A 258 -2.33 11.07 10.12
N ALA A 259 -2.81 12.01 9.30
CA ALA A 259 -2.08 13.26 9.06
C ALA A 259 -1.92 14.08 10.36
N SER A 260 -2.92 14.08 11.24
CA SER A 260 -2.81 14.74 12.55
C SER A 260 -1.79 14.04 13.44
N MET A 261 -1.73 12.70 13.44
CA MET A 261 -0.70 11.96 14.17
C MET A 261 0.70 12.30 13.67
N LEU A 262 0.92 12.35 12.35
CA LEU A 262 2.20 12.74 11.76
C LEU A 262 2.57 14.19 12.11
N ALA A 263 1.61 15.12 12.05
CA ALA A 263 1.84 16.52 12.42
C ALA A 263 2.21 16.65 13.92
N ASN A 264 1.60 15.85 14.79
CA ASN A 264 1.88 15.85 16.23
C ASN A 264 3.30 15.36 16.57
N LEU A 265 3.98 14.65 15.68
CA LEU A 265 5.41 14.32 15.83
C LEU A 265 6.31 15.56 15.71
N LYS A 266 5.78 16.70 15.21
CA LYS A 266 6.50 17.94 14.94
C LYS A 266 7.78 17.70 14.10
N PRO A 267 7.69 16.96 12.98
CA PRO A 267 8.84 16.63 12.17
C PRO A 267 9.46 17.87 11.55
N GLN A 268 10.79 17.88 11.41
CA GLN A 268 11.54 19.01 10.85
C GLN A 268 11.77 18.85 9.34
N PHE A 269 11.54 17.64 8.84
CA PHE A 269 11.55 17.32 7.41
C PHE A 269 10.66 16.12 7.12
N LEU A 270 10.24 16.01 5.86
CA LEU A 270 9.61 14.83 5.28
C LEU A 270 10.44 14.40 4.07
N LYS A 271 11.01 13.19 4.12
CA LYS A 271 11.68 12.55 2.98
C LYS A 271 10.65 11.68 2.25
N PHE A 272 10.31 12.05 1.02
CA PHE A 272 9.39 11.35 0.12
C PHE A 272 9.93 11.42 -1.32
N PRO A 273 9.42 10.64 -2.28
CA PRO A 273 8.53 9.48 -2.19
C PRO A 273 9.35 8.20 -1.95
N GLY A 274 10.26 8.25 -0.98
CA GLY A 274 11.56 7.59 -1.07
C GLY A 274 11.56 6.06 -0.93
N GLY A 275 12.78 5.53 -0.81
CA GLY A 275 13.02 4.09 -0.69
C GLY A 275 12.82 3.35 -2.00
N ASN A 276 12.39 2.10 -1.95
CA ASN A 276 12.28 1.24 -3.12
C ASN A 276 11.16 1.72 -4.06
N TYR A 277 10.09 2.31 -3.54
CA TYR A 277 9.01 2.91 -4.34
C TYR A 277 9.52 3.98 -5.32
N ALA A 278 10.47 4.83 -4.90
CA ALA A 278 11.05 5.84 -5.79
C ALA A 278 11.83 5.23 -6.97
N MET A 279 12.40 4.04 -6.79
CA MET A 279 13.28 3.40 -7.78
C MET A 279 12.52 2.39 -8.66
N GLY A 280 11.56 1.68 -8.09
CA GLY A 280 11.00 0.45 -8.65
C GLY A 280 12.04 -0.68 -8.73
N GLN A 281 11.57 -1.91 -8.96
CA GLN A 281 12.43 -3.03 -9.39
C GLN A 281 12.80 -2.89 -10.88
N TYR A 282 11.91 -2.29 -11.67
CA TYR A 282 12.14 -1.90 -13.06
C TYR A 282 11.94 -0.40 -13.25
N LEU A 283 12.77 0.25 -14.09
CA LEU A 283 12.66 1.70 -14.37
C LEU A 283 11.28 2.12 -14.88
N ARG A 284 10.57 1.25 -15.60
CA ARG A 284 9.19 1.52 -16.07
C ARG A 284 8.16 1.65 -14.95
N ASN A 285 8.51 1.19 -13.75
CA ASN A 285 7.69 1.19 -12.54
C ASN A 285 8.25 2.16 -11.48
N ALA A 286 9.24 2.99 -11.83
CA ALA A 286 9.76 4.00 -10.94
C ALA A 286 8.72 5.11 -10.73
N PHE A 287 8.78 5.79 -9.58
CA PHE A 287 7.93 6.95 -9.35
C PHE A 287 8.30 8.10 -10.30
N HIS A 288 7.38 8.46 -11.19
CA HIS A 288 7.54 9.57 -12.13
C HIS A 288 6.75 10.80 -11.66
N TRP A 289 7.42 11.73 -10.97
CA TRP A 289 6.75 12.87 -10.33
C TRP A 289 5.83 13.67 -11.28
N GLY A 290 6.23 13.87 -12.54
CA GLY A 290 5.45 14.61 -13.55
C GLY A 290 4.13 13.91 -13.91
N GLU A 291 4.04 12.61 -13.72
CA GLU A 291 2.82 11.82 -13.95
C GLU A 291 1.86 11.87 -12.75
N THR A 292 2.34 12.36 -11.61
CA THR A 292 1.58 12.44 -10.35
C THR A 292 1.08 13.85 -10.04
N VAL A 293 1.17 14.77 -11.00
CA VAL A 293 0.71 16.17 -10.87
C VAL A 293 -0.45 16.43 -11.83
N GLY A 294 -1.37 17.30 -11.43
CA GLY A 294 -2.58 17.61 -12.20
C GLY A 294 -3.81 16.87 -11.68
N PRO A 295 -4.92 16.91 -12.44
CA PRO A 295 -6.15 16.19 -12.10
C PRO A 295 -5.87 14.72 -11.85
N TRP A 296 -6.40 14.17 -10.76
CA TRP A 296 -6.08 12.81 -10.35
C TRP A 296 -6.68 11.76 -11.29
N GLU A 297 -7.77 12.12 -11.99
CA GLU A 297 -8.42 11.28 -12.98
C GLU A 297 -7.60 11.07 -14.27
N GLU A 298 -6.53 11.85 -14.47
CA GLU A 298 -5.62 11.77 -15.62
C GLU A 298 -4.24 11.20 -15.25
N ARG A 299 -4.08 10.75 -14.01
CA ARG A 299 -2.83 10.14 -13.53
C ARG A 299 -2.85 8.66 -13.91
N PRO A 300 -1.90 8.18 -14.70
CA PRO A 300 -1.91 6.80 -15.21
C PRO A 300 -1.75 5.76 -14.11
N GLY A 301 -1.20 6.14 -12.95
CA GLY A 301 -0.78 5.21 -11.92
C GLY A 301 0.41 4.36 -12.39
N HIS A 302 0.85 3.45 -11.52
CA HIS A 302 1.85 2.45 -11.89
C HIS A 302 1.81 1.23 -10.96
N VAL A 303 2.48 0.16 -11.38
CA VAL A 303 2.72 -1.00 -10.53
C VAL A 303 3.84 -0.65 -9.56
N ASN A 304 3.53 -0.64 -8.26
CA ASN A 304 4.53 -0.60 -7.20
C ASN A 304 5.13 -2.01 -7.05
N ASP A 305 6.05 -2.36 -7.95
CA ASP A 305 6.68 -3.69 -8.03
C ASP A 305 7.64 -3.99 -6.87
N ALA A 306 8.05 -2.97 -6.12
CA ALA A 306 8.79 -3.12 -4.88
C ALA A 306 7.96 -3.73 -3.76
N TRP A 307 6.65 -3.46 -3.73
CA TRP A 307 5.75 -3.87 -2.65
C TRP A 307 4.51 -4.66 -3.10
N GLY A 308 4.38 -4.90 -4.40
CA GLY A 308 3.43 -5.86 -4.97
C GLY A 308 1.98 -5.38 -5.08
N TYR A 309 1.75 -4.08 -5.29
CA TYR A 309 0.39 -3.56 -5.51
C TYR A 309 0.34 -2.41 -6.53
N TRP A 310 -0.85 -2.12 -7.03
CA TRP A 310 -1.10 -0.99 -7.91
C TRP A 310 -1.26 0.31 -7.11
N THR A 311 -0.67 1.40 -7.60
CA THR A 311 -0.93 2.76 -7.12
C THR A 311 -1.61 3.59 -8.20
N ASP A 312 -2.74 4.22 -7.85
CA ASP A 312 -3.43 5.19 -8.71
C ASP A 312 -2.75 6.58 -8.70
N ASP A 313 -1.66 6.73 -7.95
CA ASP A 313 -0.90 7.98 -7.76
C ASP A 313 -1.75 9.19 -7.38
N GLY A 314 -2.85 8.93 -6.66
CA GLY A 314 -3.72 9.96 -6.10
C GLY A 314 -3.03 10.81 -5.03
N LEU A 315 -2.13 10.19 -4.25
CA LEU A 315 -1.16 10.89 -3.41
C LEU A 315 0.11 11.11 -4.21
N GLY A 316 0.14 12.21 -4.96
CA GLY A 316 1.22 12.57 -5.86
C GLY A 316 2.19 13.57 -5.25
N PHE A 317 3.13 14.01 -6.08
CA PHE A 317 4.19 14.94 -5.67
C PHE A 317 3.62 16.24 -5.10
N PHE A 318 2.58 16.80 -5.74
CA PHE A 318 1.96 18.06 -5.28
C PHE A 318 1.29 17.91 -3.92
N GLU A 319 0.59 16.81 -3.67
CA GLU A 319 -0.08 16.56 -2.40
C GLU A 319 0.94 16.48 -1.24
N PHE A 320 2.11 15.86 -1.44
CA PHE A 320 3.18 15.85 -0.43
C PHE A 320 3.70 17.25 -0.06
N LEU A 321 3.71 18.20 -1.00
CA LEU A 321 4.09 19.59 -0.72
C LEU A 321 3.04 20.31 0.15
N GLN A 322 1.78 19.85 0.13
CA GLN A 322 0.69 20.43 0.91
C GLN A 322 0.64 19.94 2.37
N VAL A 323 1.27 18.80 2.69
CA VAL A 323 1.28 18.23 4.06
C VAL A 323 2.01 19.13 5.06
N ASN A 324 3.09 19.79 4.61
CA ASN A 324 3.95 20.63 5.46
C ASN A 324 3.39 22.03 5.72
N GLY A 325 2.09 22.25 5.48
CA GLY A 325 1.43 23.54 5.58
C GLY A 325 1.20 24.03 7.01
N THR A 326 2.26 24.36 7.75
CA THR A 326 2.22 25.60 8.56
C THR A 326 2.16 26.77 7.57
N GLN A 327 0.98 27.39 7.42
CA GLN A 327 0.73 28.65 6.70
C GLN A 327 1.62 28.88 5.45
N THR A 328 1.34 28.21 4.34
CA THR A 328 1.86 28.65 3.04
C THR A 328 0.95 29.72 2.48
N HIS A 329 1.43 30.98 2.48
CA HIS A 329 0.92 32.01 1.58
C HIS A 329 0.87 31.46 0.15
N SER A 330 -0.23 31.77 -0.55
CA SER A 330 -0.58 31.33 -1.89
C SER A 330 0.61 31.26 -2.86
N LEU A 331 1.07 30.06 -3.18
CA LEU A 331 1.80 29.80 -4.42
C LEU A 331 0.77 29.76 -5.55
N THR A 332 0.51 30.94 -6.12
CA THR A 332 -0.20 31.06 -7.38
C THR A 332 0.79 30.66 -8.48
N LEU A 333 0.68 29.45 -8.99
CA LEU A 333 1.29 29.09 -10.28
C LEU A 333 0.56 29.91 -11.34
N LYS A 334 1.18 31.03 -11.76
CA LYS A 334 0.76 31.72 -12.98
C LYS A 334 1.14 30.83 -14.16
N HIS A 335 0.15 30.64 -15.03
CA HIS A 335 0.15 29.86 -16.26
C HIS A 335 1.38 30.03 -17.15
#